data_AF-A0A3E2VZ85-F1
#
_entry.id   AF-A0A3E2VZ85-F1
#
_cell.length_a   1.000
_cell.length_b   1.000
_cell.length_c   1.000
_cell.angle_alpha   90.00
_cell.angle_beta   90.00
_cell.angle_gamma   90.00
#
_symmetry.space_group_name_H-M   'P 1'
#
loop_
_entity.id
_entity.type
_entity.pdbx_description
1 polymer ?
#
loop_
_entity_poly.entity_id
_entity_poly.type
_entity_poly.pdbx_seq_one_letter_code
_entity_poly.pdbx_strand_id
1 'polypeptide(L)'
;MSTNREIYSTIRAKGDCMKKNKKGFTLVEIIVVLVIIGILLALAVPAVMSYVKEAADTKLISEARAVMVASKEKGIELVQKNQLDLLSTSENMEDIMKRAEVEGTLMEIYKNHANNGAGDFIVLIDETYVRYDDQKQKYEILTSYDNLFIKANAIHLALIKGEPLDIINQFCLNTPKAFINSEGANTGKKLRAALNEAGIASGDDYSFRIYANQSENNYTITISERKVNMSDIEQGNKVKVIQYDYSGKNGFSGTPIVKTANASVKLGEDSGGSQDDYAALKLDDIKDWEVISK
;
A
#
# COMPACT_ATOMS: atom_id res chain seq x y z
N MET A 1 -74.10 70.72 18.93
CA MET A 1 -74.05 70.78 17.45
C MET A 1 -72.59 70.56 17.06
N SER A 2 -72.20 69.38 16.53
CA SER A 2 -72.39 68.96 15.13
C SER A 2 -71.59 69.87 14.20
N THR A 3 -70.68 69.45 13.32
CA THR A 3 -70.15 68.14 12.89
C THR A 3 -68.94 68.41 11.97
N ASN A 4 -68.13 67.36 11.75
CA ASN A 4 -67.44 66.95 10.51
C ASN A 4 -67.02 68.01 9.46
N ARG A 5 -65.71 68.10 9.14
CA ARG A 5 -64.93 67.26 8.18
C ARG A 5 -65.24 67.55 6.71
N GLU A 6 -64.21 67.98 5.97
CA GLU A 6 -63.86 67.61 4.57
C GLU A 6 -62.52 68.32 4.26
N ILE A 7 -61.35 67.71 4.44
CA ILE A 7 -60.58 66.83 3.51
C ILE A 7 -60.71 67.25 2.03
N TYR A 8 -59.67 67.88 1.48
CA TYR A 8 -59.12 67.52 0.18
C TYR A 8 -57.59 67.63 0.16
N SER A 9 -57.00 66.47 -0.11
CA SER A 9 -55.59 66.20 -0.33
C SER A 9 -55.09 66.80 -1.64
N THR A 10 -53.92 67.43 -1.62
CA THR A 10 -52.99 67.40 -2.76
C THR A 10 -51.66 66.87 -2.27
N ILE A 11 -51.44 65.58 -2.53
CA ILE A 11 -50.15 64.91 -2.40
C ILE A 11 -49.21 65.58 -3.39
N ARG A 12 -48.34 66.47 -2.92
CA ARG A 12 -47.14 66.83 -3.67
C ARG A 12 -46.16 65.69 -3.52
N ALA A 13 -46.04 64.87 -4.56
CA ALA A 13 -44.95 63.91 -4.71
C ALA A 13 -43.63 64.68 -4.61
N LYS A 14 -43.02 64.63 -3.41
CA LYS A 14 -41.66 65.11 -3.19
C LYS A 14 -40.77 64.07 -3.85
N GLY A 15 -40.47 64.30 -5.13
CA GLY A 15 -39.41 63.58 -5.84
C GLY A 15 -38.11 63.87 -5.12
N ASP A 16 -37.76 63.03 -4.16
CA ASP A 16 -36.50 63.09 -3.44
C ASP A 16 -35.41 62.76 -4.46
N CYS A 17 -34.81 63.79 -5.04
CA CYS A 17 -33.67 63.64 -5.94
C CYS A 17 -32.47 63.20 -5.08
N MET A 18 -32.41 61.92 -4.74
CA MET A 18 -31.17 61.30 -4.28
C MET A 18 -30.15 61.45 -5.40
N LYS A 19 -29.33 62.50 -5.35
CA LYS A 19 -28.10 62.60 -6.13
C LYS A 19 -27.22 61.42 -5.72
N LYS A 20 -27.34 60.31 -6.45
CA LYS A 20 -26.44 59.17 -6.33
C LYS A 20 -25.05 59.64 -6.77
N ASN A 21 -24.22 60.05 -5.81
CA ASN A 21 -22.79 60.22 -5.98
C ASN A 21 -22.18 58.85 -6.30
N LYS A 22 -22.28 58.42 -7.57
CA LYS A 22 -21.56 57.26 -8.08
C LYS A 22 -20.08 57.64 -8.24
N LYS A 23 -19.36 57.77 -7.13
CA LYS A 23 -17.90 57.65 -7.16
C LYS A 23 -17.60 56.18 -7.42
N GLY A 24 -17.42 55.82 -8.70
CA GLY A 24 -16.95 54.50 -9.07
C GLY A 24 -15.50 54.34 -8.63
N PHE A 25 -15.15 53.15 -8.14
CA PHE A 25 -13.76 52.76 -7.91
C PHE A 25 -12.97 52.92 -9.20
N THR A 26 -11.78 53.50 -9.11
CA THR A 26 -10.89 53.61 -10.26
C THR A 26 -10.20 52.27 -10.52
N LEU A 27 -9.88 51.97 -11.78
CA LEU A 27 -9.10 50.77 -12.14
C LEU A 27 -7.78 50.72 -11.37
N VAL A 28 -7.15 51.88 -11.18
CA VAL A 28 -5.88 52.04 -10.47
C VAL A 28 -6.01 51.61 -9.00
N GLU A 29 -7.07 52.01 -8.31
CA GLU A 29 -7.30 51.59 -6.91
C GLU A 29 -7.41 50.07 -6.77
N ILE A 30 -8.08 49.40 -7.72
CA ILE A 30 -8.20 47.94 -7.70
C ILE A 30 -6.85 47.26 -7.96
N ILE A 31 -6.05 47.77 -8.91
CA ILE A 31 -4.73 47.19 -9.21
C ILE A 31 -3.80 47.30 -7.99
N VAL A 32 -3.77 48.44 -7.31
CA VAL A 32 -2.94 48.62 -6.11
C VAL A 32 -3.35 47.63 -5.01
N VAL A 33 -4.65 47.46 -4.78
CA VAL A 33 -5.16 46.49 -3.79
C VAL A 33 -4.79 45.06 -4.16
N LEU A 34 -4.92 44.67 -5.44
CA LEU A 34 -4.53 43.34 -5.91
C LEU A 34 -3.04 43.08 -5.77
N VAL A 35 -2.19 44.09 -6.00
CA VAL A 35 -0.75 43.99 -5.79
C VAL A 35 -0.43 43.76 -4.31
N ILE A 36 -1.06 44.51 -3.40
CA ILE A 36 -0.85 44.35 -1.95
C ILE A 36 -1.33 42.96 -1.49
N ILE A 37 -2.51 42.52 -1.91
CA ILE A 37 -3.04 41.18 -1.60
C ILE A 37 -2.11 40.10 -2.18
N GLY A 38 -1.59 40.28 -3.40
CA GLY A 38 -0.65 39.35 -4.02
C GLY A 38 0.64 39.18 -3.23
N ILE A 39 1.22 40.28 -2.74
CA ILE A 39 2.43 40.23 -1.89
C ILE A 39 2.13 39.52 -0.56
N LEU A 40 1.00 39.84 0.09
CA LEU A 40 0.61 39.19 1.34
C LEU A 40 0.36 37.69 1.17
N LEU A 41 -0.33 37.28 0.10
CA LEU A 41 -0.57 35.88 -0.21
C LEU A 41 0.74 35.13 -0.49
N ALA A 42 1.69 35.74 -1.19
CA ALA A 42 2.98 35.11 -1.50
C ALA A 42 3.77 34.72 -0.22
N LEU A 43 3.64 35.49 0.87
CA LEU A 43 4.27 35.18 2.16
C LEU A 43 3.39 34.29 3.05
N ALA A 44 2.06 34.48 3.02
CA ALA A 44 1.14 33.77 3.90
C ALA A 44 0.93 32.31 3.49
N VAL A 45 0.82 32.01 2.19
CA VAL A 45 0.59 30.64 1.69
C VAL A 45 1.64 29.64 2.17
N PRO A 46 2.96 29.85 1.99
CA PRO A 46 3.97 28.88 2.44
C PRO A 46 3.97 28.69 3.96
N ALA A 47 3.73 29.76 4.75
CA ALA A 47 3.63 29.67 6.20
C ALA A 47 2.43 28.81 6.64
N VAL A 48 1.25 29.07 6.09
CA VAL A 48 0.04 28.28 6.39
C VAL A 48 0.22 26.81 5.97
N MET A 49 0.81 26.54 4.81
CA MET A 49 1.08 25.18 4.35
C MET A 49 2.00 24.41 5.31
N SER A 50 3.02 25.06 5.88
CA SER A 50 3.90 24.44 6.88
C SER A 50 3.15 24.08 8.16
N TYR A 51 2.29 24.98 8.66
CA TYR A 51 1.48 24.70 9.86
C TYR A 51 0.48 23.58 9.64
N VAL A 52 -0.16 23.53 8.47
CA VAL A 52 -1.09 22.44 8.11
C VAL A 52 -0.35 21.11 8.05
N LYS A 53 0.87 21.08 7.50
CA LYS A 53 1.70 19.87 7.47
C LYS A 53 2.09 19.41 8.87
N GLU A 54 2.57 20.30 9.72
CA GLU A 54 2.95 19.95 11.10
C GLU A 54 1.75 19.45 11.93
N ALA A 55 0.58 20.05 11.72
CA ALA A 55 -0.66 19.57 12.34
C ALA A 55 -1.06 18.18 11.82
N ALA A 56 -0.90 17.92 10.52
CA ALA A 56 -1.15 16.60 9.92
C ALA A 56 -0.17 15.55 10.46
N ASP A 57 1.13 15.86 10.52
CA ASP A 57 2.17 14.98 11.08
C ASP A 57 1.88 14.68 12.56
N THR A 58 1.43 15.69 13.32
CA THR A 58 1.03 15.52 14.73
C THR A 58 -0.18 14.62 14.88
N LYS A 59 -1.19 14.77 13.99
CA LYS A 59 -2.37 13.89 13.95
C LYS A 59 -1.94 12.45 13.68
N LEU A 60 -1.13 12.21 12.65
CA LEU A 60 -0.62 10.88 12.29
C LEU A 60 0.13 10.22 13.45
N ILE A 61 1.00 10.96 14.13
CA ILE A 61 1.75 10.45 15.30
C ILE A 61 0.80 10.16 16.47
N SER A 62 -0.25 10.97 16.67
CA SER A 62 -1.26 10.73 17.71
C SER A 62 -2.03 9.44 17.46
N GLU A 63 -2.45 9.19 16.22
CA GLU A 63 -3.15 7.96 15.84
C GLU A 63 -2.22 6.74 15.92
N ALA A 64 -0.97 6.84 15.43
CA ALA A 64 0.03 5.80 15.61
C ALA A 64 0.29 5.49 17.10
N ARG A 65 0.19 6.49 17.99
CA ARG A 65 0.29 6.26 19.44
C ARG A 65 -0.89 5.47 19.99
N ALA A 66 -2.10 5.67 19.49
CA ALA A 66 -3.25 4.83 19.85
C ALA A 66 -3.01 3.38 19.44
N VAL A 67 -2.49 3.16 18.22
CA VAL A 67 -2.09 1.84 17.72
C VAL A 67 -1.00 1.21 18.60
N MET A 68 -0.02 1.98 19.06
CA MET A 68 1.01 1.51 20.00
C MET A 68 0.38 0.99 21.30
N VAL A 69 -0.53 1.74 21.91
CA VAL A 69 -1.19 1.33 23.17
C VAL A 69 -1.98 0.03 22.97
N ALA A 70 -2.80 -0.04 21.92
CA ALA A 70 -3.57 -1.24 21.58
C ALA A 70 -2.66 -2.45 21.29
N SER A 71 -1.55 -2.24 20.58
CA SER A 71 -0.55 -3.27 20.29
C SER A 71 0.06 -3.84 21.57
N LYS A 72 0.41 -2.96 22.53
CA LYS A 72 0.97 -3.37 23.83
C LYS A 72 -0.03 -4.19 24.64
N GLU A 73 -1.28 -3.74 24.68
CA GLU A 73 -2.36 -4.48 25.36
C GLU A 73 -2.56 -5.87 24.75
N LYS A 74 -2.65 -5.95 23.42
CA LYS A 74 -2.81 -7.22 22.70
C LYS A 74 -1.60 -8.14 22.91
N GLY A 75 -0.40 -7.60 22.90
CA GLY A 75 0.82 -8.34 23.19
C GLY A 75 0.79 -8.99 24.58
N ILE A 76 0.34 -8.25 25.61
CA ILE A 76 0.18 -8.78 26.97
C ILE A 76 -0.87 -9.89 27.02
N GLU A 77 -2.01 -9.70 26.35
CA GLU A 77 -3.08 -10.71 26.25
C GLU A 77 -2.55 -12.03 25.65
N LEU A 78 -1.81 -11.93 24.54
CA LEU A 78 -1.24 -13.10 23.87
C LEU A 78 -0.14 -13.77 24.71
N VAL A 79 0.64 -13.02 25.48
CA VAL A 79 1.62 -13.58 26.43
C VAL A 79 0.93 -14.41 27.50
N GLN A 80 -0.16 -13.91 28.10
CA GLN A 80 -0.92 -14.64 29.11
C GLN A 80 -1.50 -15.95 28.57
N LYS A 81 -1.84 -15.99 27.28
CA LYS A 81 -2.34 -17.18 26.58
C LYS A 81 -1.23 -18.09 26.03
N ASN A 82 0.04 -17.72 26.19
CA ASN A 82 1.18 -18.39 25.55
C ASN A 82 1.07 -18.47 24.02
N GLN A 83 0.59 -17.40 23.40
CA GLN A 83 0.24 -17.29 21.97
C GLN A 83 0.91 -16.05 21.31
N LEU A 84 2.00 -15.53 21.89
CA LEU A 84 2.66 -14.33 21.34
C LEU A 84 3.17 -14.52 19.90
N ASP A 85 3.43 -15.76 19.46
CA ASP A 85 3.74 -16.07 18.07
C ASP A 85 2.63 -15.70 17.07
N LEU A 86 1.39 -15.55 17.54
CA LEU A 86 0.25 -15.18 16.73
C LEU A 86 0.08 -13.65 16.58
N LEU A 87 0.96 -12.84 17.17
CA LEU A 87 0.83 -11.37 17.19
C LEU A 87 0.70 -10.75 15.80
N SER A 88 1.49 -11.23 14.84
CA SER A 88 1.54 -10.73 13.46
C SER A 88 0.53 -11.41 12.51
N THR A 89 -0.49 -12.08 13.05
CA THR A 89 -1.60 -12.61 12.23
C THR A 89 -2.56 -11.49 11.85
N SER A 90 -3.21 -11.63 10.69
CA SER A 90 -4.20 -10.65 10.19
C SER A 90 -5.31 -10.40 11.20
N GLU A 91 -5.84 -11.45 11.83
CA GLU A 91 -6.88 -11.35 12.86
C GLU A 91 -6.45 -10.47 14.04
N ASN A 92 -5.26 -10.70 14.59
CA ASN A 92 -4.78 -9.91 15.73
C ASN A 92 -4.41 -8.48 15.34
N MET A 93 -3.89 -8.27 14.13
CA MET A 93 -3.59 -6.94 13.61
C MET A 93 -4.86 -6.12 13.36
N GLU A 94 -5.92 -6.74 12.85
CA GLU A 94 -7.24 -6.11 12.68
C GLU A 94 -7.88 -5.76 14.03
N ASP A 95 -7.81 -6.67 15.01
CA ASP A 95 -8.27 -6.41 16.39
C ASP A 95 -7.51 -5.23 17.03
N ILE A 96 -6.20 -5.14 16.84
CA ILE A 96 -5.39 -3.99 17.32
C ILE A 96 -5.88 -2.68 16.69
N MET A 97 -6.06 -2.63 15.37
CA MET A 97 -6.53 -1.42 14.68
C MET A 97 -7.93 -1.01 15.14
N LYS A 98 -8.82 -1.99 15.35
CA LYS A 98 -10.16 -1.75 15.85
C LYS A 98 -10.15 -1.20 17.29
N ARG A 99 -9.31 -1.74 18.18
CA ARG A 99 -9.15 -1.22 19.56
C ARG A 99 -8.51 0.16 19.60
N ALA A 100 -7.64 0.47 18.64
CA ALA A 100 -7.01 1.77 18.53
C ALA A 100 -7.98 2.86 18.03
N GLU A 101 -9.13 2.48 17.45
CA GLU A 101 -10.09 3.39 16.80
C GLU A 101 -9.44 4.26 15.71
N VAL A 102 -8.49 3.67 14.97
CA VAL A 102 -7.76 4.35 13.88
C VAL A 102 -8.20 3.80 12.54
N GLU A 103 -8.62 4.68 11.63
CA GLU A 103 -8.86 4.34 10.23
C GLU A 103 -7.51 4.17 9.51
N GLY A 104 -7.12 2.92 9.29
CA GLY A 104 -5.84 2.60 8.67
C GLY A 104 -5.59 1.10 8.57
N THR A 105 -4.35 0.71 8.28
CA THR A 105 -3.93 -0.68 8.23
C THR A 105 -2.62 -0.88 8.95
N LEU A 106 -2.59 -1.74 9.97
CA LEU A 106 -1.33 -2.20 10.55
C LEU A 106 -0.62 -3.08 9.53
N MET A 107 0.57 -2.68 9.11
CA MET A 107 1.33 -3.34 8.04
C MET A 107 2.27 -4.41 8.59
N GLU A 108 2.94 -4.08 9.70
CA GLU A 108 3.91 -4.91 10.39
C GLU A 108 3.74 -4.73 11.89
N ILE A 109 3.98 -5.81 12.64
CA ILE A 109 4.14 -5.76 14.08
C ILE A 109 5.14 -6.84 14.50
N TYR A 110 6.04 -6.47 15.40
CA TYR A 110 7.09 -7.32 15.91
C TYR A 110 6.92 -7.54 17.41
N LYS A 111 7.55 -8.59 17.93
CA LYS A 111 7.72 -8.75 19.38
C LYS A 111 8.74 -7.73 19.87
N ASN A 112 8.62 -7.31 21.12
CA ASN A 112 9.66 -6.49 21.73
C ASN A 112 10.95 -7.30 21.95
N HIS A 113 12.05 -6.61 22.25
CA HIS A 113 13.36 -7.23 22.44
C HIS A 113 13.38 -8.31 23.54
N ALA A 114 12.53 -8.17 24.56
CA ALA A 114 12.39 -9.15 25.65
C ALA A 114 11.51 -10.36 25.30
N ASN A 115 10.95 -10.41 24.08
CA ASN A 115 10.01 -11.44 23.61
C ASN A 115 8.82 -11.68 24.55
N ASN A 116 8.33 -10.63 25.19
CA ASN A 116 7.26 -10.70 26.18
C ASN A 116 6.14 -9.67 25.94
N GLY A 117 5.97 -9.23 24.69
CA GLY A 117 4.89 -8.36 24.26
C GLY A 117 5.12 -7.83 22.85
N ALA A 118 4.27 -6.91 22.41
CA ALA A 118 4.45 -6.19 21.15
C ALA A 118 5.58 -5.16 21.25
N GLY A 119 6.31 -4.95 20.16
CA GLY A 119 7.43 -4.03 20.01
C GLY A 119 7.20 -3.10 18.83
N ASP A 120 8.15 -3.09 17.90
CA ASP A 120 8.13 -2.27 16.70
C ASP A 120 6.91 -2.56 15.82
N PHE A 121 6.42 -1.55 15.11
CA PHE A 121 5.37 -1.72 14.11
C PHE A 121 5.46 -0.68 13.02
N ILE A 122 4.78 -0.96 11.90
CA ILE A 122 4.54 0.00 10.81
C ILE A 122 3.05 0.01 10.52
N VAL A 123 2.45 1.20 10.50
CA VAL A 123 1.02 1.42 10.23
C VAL A 123 0.85 2.37 9.05
N LEU A 124 -0.14 2.11 8.21
CA LEU A 124 -0.58 2.99 7.12
C LEU A 124 -1.82 3.76 7.58
N ILE A 125 -1.73 5.09 7.60
CA ILE A 125 -2.78 6.03 8.03
C ILE A 125 -2.81 7.19 7.04
N ASP A 126 -3.98 7.56 6.50
CA ASP A 126 -4.12 8.65 5.51
C ASP A 126 -3.05 8.57 4.39
N GLU A 127 -2.87 7.39 3.79
CA GLU A 127 -1.85 7.07 2.76
C GLU A 127 -0.38 7.23 3.18
N THR A 128 -0.13 7.49 4.46
CA THR A 128 1.20 7.72 5.02
C THR A 128 1.63 6.58 5.92
N TYR A 129 2.85 6.08 5.73
CA TYR A 129 3.41 5.05 6.60
C TYR A 129 4.09 5.67 7.82
N VAL A 130 3.73 5.18 9.01
CA VAL A 130 4.35 5.58 10.28
C VAL A 130 4.99 4.36 10.92
N ARG A 131 6.29 4.42 11.18
CA ARG A 131 7.03 3.42 11.94
C ARG A 131 7.13 3.83 13.40
N TYR A 132 6.93 2.87 14.30
CA TYR A 132 7.29 3.00 15.71
C TYR A 132 8.48 2.09 16.03
N ASP A 133 9.50 2.64 16.66
CA ASP A 133 10.66 1.93 17.20
C ASP A 133 10.50 1.84 18.72
N ASP A 134 10.30 0.63 19.24
CA ASP A 134 9.98 0.40 20.64
C ASP A 134 11.16 0.66 21.57
N GLN A 135 12.37 0.35 21.12
CA GLN A 135 13.58 0.56 21.90
C GLN A 135 13.89 2.05 22.06
N LYS A 136 13.69 2.83 20.99
CA LYS A 136 13.92 4.28 20.98
C LYS A 136 12.69 5.09 21.44
N GLN A 137 11.53 4.45 21.56
CA GLN A 137 10.23 5.09 21.81
C GLN A 137 9.95 6.25 20.84
N LYS A 138 10.28 6.05 19.55
CA LYS A 138 10.24 7.10 18.53
C LYS A 138 9.33 6.71 17.38
N TYR A 139 8.61 7.70 16.85
CA TYR A 139 7.84 7.60 15.62
C TYR A 139 8.61 8.22 14.46
N GLU A 140 8.52 7.59 13.29
CA GLU A 140 9.11 8.07 12.05
C GLU A 140 8.06 7.99 10.93
N ILE A 141 7.77 9.12 10.30
CA ILE A 141 6.95 9.17 9.10
C ILE A 141 7.84 8.76 7.93
N LEU A 142 7.49 7.66 7.27
CA LEU A 142 8.27 7.11 6.16
C LEU A 142 7.83 7.76 4.84
N THR A 143 8.81 8.15 4.02
CA THR A 143 8.57 8.62 2.65
C THR A 143 8.19 7.48 1.69
N SER A 144 8.60 6.26 2.03
CA SER A 144 8.29 5.03 1.31
C SER A 144 8.43 3.84 2.24
N TYR A 145 7.62 2.80 2.04
CA TYR A 145 7.70 1.56 2.80
C TYR A 145 7.74 0.36 1.83
N ASP A 146 8.84 -0.38 1.87
CA ASP A 146 9.06 -1.56 1.02
C ASP A 146 8.61 -2.83 1.75
N ASN A 147 7.31 -3.14 1.66
CA ASN A 147 6.72 -4.36 2.21
C ASN A 147 6.78 -5.56 1.27
N LEU A 148 7.61 -5.47 0.23
CA LEU A 148 7.66 -6.48 -0.80
C LEU A 148 7.92 -7.87 -0.20
N PHE A 149 8.89 -7.99 0.71
CA PHE A 149 9.21 -9.28 1.32
C PHE A 149 8.01 -9.87 2.06
N ILE A 150 7.27 -9.09 2.84
CA ILE A 150 6.13 -9.59 3.62
C ILE A 150 4.99 -10.03 2.72
N LYS A 151 4.64 -9.19 1.73
CA LYS A 151 3.62 -9.53 0.73
C LYS A 151 4.01 -10.79 -0.04
N ALA A 152 5.24 -10.83 -0.56
CA ALA A 152 5.76 -11.98 -1.27
C ALA A 152 5.77 -13.23 -0.39
N ASN A 153 6.09 -13.11 0.91
CA ASN A 153 6.12 -14.24 1.82
C ASN A 153 4.73 -14.79 2.11
N ALA A 154 3.72 -13.93 2.25
CA ALA A 154 2.33 -14.38 2.40
C ALA A 154 1.86 -15.20 1.17
N ILE A 155 2.13 -14.69 -0.04
CA ILE A 155 1.81 -15.37 -1.31
C ILE A 155 2.61 -16.67 -1.46
N HIS A 156 3.89 -16.64 -1.13
CA HIS A 156 4.77 -17.81 -1.18
C HIS A 156 4.28 -18.93 -0.26
N LEU A 157 3.97 -18.62 0.99
CA LEU A 157 3.46 -19.59 1.96
C LEU A 157 2.13 -20.21 1.52
N ALA A 158 1.31 -19.46 0.78
CA ALA A 158 0.07 -19.94 0.20
C ALA A 158 0.32 -20.91 -0.97
N LEU A 159 1.28 -20.59 -1.84
CA LEU A 159 1.66 -21.43 -2.98
C LEU A 159 2.21 -22.79 -2.53
N ILE A 160 2.87 -22.86 -1.36
CA ILE A 160 3.49 -24.10 -0.87
C ILE A 160 2.63 -24.87 0.14
N LYS A 161 1.31 -24.64 0.18
CA LYS A 161 0.37 -25.36 1.05
C LYS A 161 -0.94 -25.64 0.33
N GLY A 162 -1.71 -26.59 0.86
CA GLY A 162 -3.09 -26.87 0.41
C GLY A 162 -3.23 -27.10 -1.08
N GLU A 163 -4.36 -26.66 -1.63
CA GLU A 163 -4.70 -26.84 -3.04
C GLU A 163 -3.67 -26.21 -4.02
N PRO A 164 -3.14 -25.00 -3.80
CA PRO A 164 -2.09 -24.45 -4.69
C PRO A 164 -0.87 -25.37 -4.83
N LEU A 165 -0.39 -25.96 -3.73
CA LEU A 165 0.74 -26.89 -3.78
C LEU A 165 0.40 -28.16 -4.56
N ASP A 166 -0.81 -28.70 -4.39
CA ASP A 166 -1.26 -29.88 -5.12
C ASP A 166 -1.30 -29.61 -6.63
N ILE A 167 -1.82 -28.45 -7.03
CA ILE A 167 -1.85 -28.00 -8.43
C ILE A 167 -0.41 -27.91 -9.00
N ILE A 168 0.52 -27.28 -8.26
CA ILE A 168 1.93 -27.16 -8.68
C ILE A 168 2.57 -28.53 -8.84
N ASN A 169 2.40 -29.42 -7.86
CA ASN A 169 3.00 -30.75 -7.87
C ASN A 169 2.48 -31.58 -9.04
N GLN A 170 1.16 -31.58 -9.28
CA GLN A 170 0.56 -32.30 -10.41
C GLN A 170 1.08 -31.79 -11.76
N PHE A 171 1.26 -30.48 -11.91
CA PHE A 171 1.82 -29.91 -13.14
C PHE A 171 3.29 -30.30 -13.32
N CYS A 172 4.09 -30.18 -12.26
CA CYS A 172 5.51 -30.53 -12.27
C CYS A 172 5.73 -32.02 -12.54
N LEU A 173 4.89 -32.92 -12.02
CA LEU A 173 5.00 -34.37 -12.27
C LEU A 173 4.88 -34.72 -13.76
N ASN A 174 4.01 -34.01 -14.48
CA ASN A 174 3.80 -34.23 -15.91
C ASN A 174 4.84 -33.52 -16.81
N THR A 175 5.64 -32.62 -16.22
CA THR A 175 6.61 -31.80 -16.96
C THR A 175 7.97 -31.78 -16.24
N PRO A 176 8.99 -32.53 -16.72
CA PRO A 176 10.30 -32.62 -16.05
C PRO A 176 11.00 -31.28 -15.80
N LYS A 177 10.77 -30.31 -16.70
CA LYS A 177 11.18 -28.91 -16.58
C LYS A 177 9.95 -28.02 -16.79
N ALA A 178 9.38 -27.54 -15.70
CA ALA A 178 8.14 -26.78 -15.68
C ALA A 178 8.40 -25.28 -15.51
N PHE A 179 7.65 -24.47 -16.28
CA PHE A 179 7.51 -23.03 -16.09
C PHE A 179 6.04 -22.71 -15.89
N ILE A 180 5.71 -22.10 -14.76
CA ILE A 180 4.36 -21.61 -14.47
C ILE A 180 4.47 -20.11 -14.23
N ASN A 181 3.90 -19.32 -15.12
CA ASN A 181 3.78 -17.87 -14.93
C ASN A 181 2.34 -17.54 -14.56
N SER A 182 2.14 -16.58 -13.67
CA SER A 182 0.82 -16.26 -13.15
C SER A 182 -0.20 -15.78 -14.18
N GLU A 183 0.26 -15.16 -15.26
CA GLU A 183 -0.55 -14.66 -16.37
C GLU A 183 -0.75 -15.72 -17.46
N GLY A 184 -0.01 -16.84 -17.40
CA GLY A 184 -0.04 -17.90 -18.39
C GLY A 184 -1.36 -18.67 -18.41
N ALA A 185 -1.82 -19.01 -19.62
CA ALA A 185 -3.07 -19.74 -19.85
C ALA A 185 -3.04 -21.18 -19.32
N ASN A 186 -1.84 -21.71 -19.06
CA ASN A 186 -1.58 -22.97 -18.37
C ASN A 186 -2.06 -22.95 -16.90
N THR A 187 -1.27 -23.55 -16.02
CA THR A 187 -1.55 -23.68 -14.58
C THR A 187 -1.55 -22.35 -13.84
N GLY A 188 -0.99 -21.28 -14.43
CA GLY A 188 -0.93 -19.95 -13.84
C GLY A 188 -2.30 -19.38 -13.44
N LYS A 189 -3.24 -19.31 -14.40
CA LYS A 189 -4.61 -18.82 -14.13
C LYS A 189 -5.35 -19.68 -13.11
N LYS A 190 -5.13 -21.00 -13.10
CA LYS A 190 -5.74 -21.92 -12.12
C LYS A 190 -5.21 -21.64 -10.71
N LEU A 191 -3.89 -21.48 -10.56
CA LEU A 191 -3.28 -21.12 -9.28
C LEU A 191 -3.76 -19.76 -8.78
N ARG A 192 -3.88 -18.78 -9.67
CA ARG A 192 -4.41 -17.47 -9.31
C ARG A 192 -5.85 -17.57 -8.78
N ALA A 193 -6.71 -18.39 -9.39
CA ALA A 193 -8.06 -18.63 -8.88
C ALA A 193 -8.04 -19.25 -7.48
N ALA A 194 -7.22 -20.28 -7.25
CA ALA A 194 -7.09 -20.93 -5.93
C ALA A 194 -6.57 -19.97 -4.84
N LEU A 195 -5.60 -19.10 -5.17
CA LEU A 195 -5.09 -18.09 -4.24
C LEU A 195 -6.16 -17.04 -3.89
N ASN A 196 -6.97 -16.64 -4.87
CA ASN A 196 -8.06 -15.69 -4.66
C ASN A 196 -9.18 -16.28 -3.79
N GLU A 197 -9.56 -17.54 -4.02
CA GLU A 197 -10.55 -18.25 -3.20
C GLU A 197 -10.07 -18.43 -1.75
N ALA A 198 -8.76 -18.59 -1.54
CA ALA A 198 -8.15 -18.63 -0.21
C ALA A 198 -8.09 -17.25 0.50
N GLY A 199 -8.50 -16.16 -0.17
CA GLY A 199 -8.44 -14.80 0.36
C GLY A 199 -7.02 -14.24 0.47
N ILE A 200 -6.06 -14.78 -0.30
CA ILE A 200 -4.64 -14.45 -0.18
C ILE A 200 -4.22 -13.52 -1.32
N ALA A 201 -3.95 -12.28 -0.94
CA ALA A 201 -3.62 -11.15 -1.82
C ALA A 201 -4.74 -10.85 -2.84
N SER A 202 -4.85 -9.60 -3.29
CA SER A 202 -5.97 -9.15 -4.13
C SER A 202 -5.98 -9.72 -5.55
N GLY A 203 -5.24 -10.80 -5.79
CA GLY A 203 -5.25 -11.55 -7.04
C GLY A 203 -4.71 -10.83 -8.25
N ASP A 204 -4.40 -9.54 -8.17
CA ASP A 204 -3.98 -8.69 -9.28
C ASP A 204 -2.91 -7.66 -8.89
N ASP A 205 -2.43 -7.68 -7.65
CA ASP A 205 -1.37 -6.81 -7.15
C ASP A 205 0.05 -7.40 -7.30
N TYR A 206 0.20 -8.57 -7.91
CA TYR A 206 1.50 -9.22 -8.13
C TYR A 206 1.47 -10.19 -9.31
N SER A 207 2.66 -10.50 -9.80
CA SER A 207 2.91 -11.62 -10.70
C SER A 207 3.89 -12.60 -10.05
N PHE A 208 3.77 -13.87 -10.39
CA PHE A 208 4.68 -14.91 -9.94
C PHE A 208 5.19 -15.76 -11.10
N ARG A 209 6.40 -16.29 -10.93
CA ARG A 209 7.00 -17.31 -11.77
C ARG A 209 7.45 -18.47 -10.90
N ILE A 210 6.94 -19.66 -11.18
CA ILE A 210 7.38 -20.91 -10.56
C ILE A 210 8.20 -21.67 -11.58
N TYR A 211 9.38 -22.10 -11.17
CA TYR A 211 10.26 -22.94 -11.95
C TYR A 211 10.55 -24.22 -11.19
N ALA A 212 10.46 -25.35 -11.88
CA ALA A 212 10.86 -26.64 -11.34
C ALA A 212 11.64 -27.42 -12.39
N ASN A 213 12.85 -27.85 -12.05
CA ASN A 213 13.65 -28.78 -12.83
C ASN A 213 13.99 -29.98 -11.95
N GLN A 214 13.32 -31.10 -12.23
CA GLN A 214 13.47 -32.32 -11.43
C GLN A 214 14.87 -32.92 -11.56
N SER A 215 15.49 -32.84 -12.75
CA SER A 215 16.83 -33.40 -13.00
C SER A 215 17.92 -32.65 -12.24
N GLU A 216 17.79 -31.34 -12.11
CA GLU A 216 18.77 -30.48 -11.42
C GLU A 216 18.43 -30.26 -9.93
N ASN A 217 17.30 -30.78 -9.46
CA ASN A 217 16.73 -30.45 -8.14
C ASN A 217 16.63 -28.94 -7.89
N ASN A 218 16.27 -28.18 -8.93
CA ASN A 218 16.19 -26.74 -8.90
C ASN A 218 14.73 -26.31 -8.90
N TYR A 219 14.27 -25.72 -7.80
CA TYR A 219 12.89 -25.31 -7.60
C TYR A 219 12.89 -23.89 -7.08
N THR A 220 12.17 -22.98 -7.75
CA THR A 220 12.10 -21.58 -7.34
C THR A 220 10.70 -21.03 -7.47
N ILE A 221 10.34 -20.15 -6.55
CA ILE A 221 9.14 -19.32 -6.62
C ILE A 221 9.61 -17.86 -6.59
N THR A 222 9.29 -17.10 -7.62
CA THR A 222 9.62 -15.67 -7.71
C THR A 222 8.34 -14.85 -7.76
N ILE A 223 8.23 -13.82 -6.94
CA ILE A 223 7.05 -12.98 -6.78
C ILE A 223 7.45 -11.51 -6.96
N SER A 224 6.70 -10.75 -7.74
CA SER A 224 6.96 -9.34 -8.04
C SER A 224 6.19 -8.37 -7.13
N GLU A 225 6.70 -7.14 -7.01
CA GLU A 225 6.09 -6.08 -6.19
C GLU A 225 4.75 -5.56 -6.68
N ARG A 226 4.51 -5.75 -7.98
CA ARG A 226 3.28 -5.41 -8.68
C ARG A 226 3.05 -6.40 -9.80
N LYS A 227 1.83 -6.45 -10.32
CA LYS A 227 1.53 -7.18 -11.56
C LYS A 227 2.31 -6.59 -12.74
N VAL A 228 2.88 -7.47 -13.56
CA VAL A 228 3.57 -7.08 -14.80
C VAL A 228 2.59 -7.00 -15.96
N ASN A 229 2.83 -6.07 -16.88
CA ASN A 229 1.96 -5.83 -18.03
C ASN A 229 2.77 -5.71 -19.32
N MET A 230 2.10 -5.78 -20.47
CA MET A 230 2.77 -5.67 -21.78
C MET A 230 3.50 -4.34 -21.96
N SER A 231 3.00 -3.25 -21.35
CA SER A 231 3.67 -1.94 -21.36
C SER A 231 5.05 -1.96 -20.70
N ASP A 232 5.31 -2.88 -19.76
CA ASP A 232 6.62 -3.00 -19.13
C ASP A 232 7.67 -3.52 -20.12
N ILE A 233 7.25 -4.34 -21.09
CA ILE A 233 8.11 -4.84 -22.16
C ILE A 233 8.45 -3.69 -23.12
N GLU A 234 7.44 -2.93 -23.55
CA GLU A 234 7.61 -1.82 -24.49
C GLU A 234 8.50 -0.70 -23.94
N GLN A 235 8.35 -0.39 -22.66
CA GLN A 235 9.07 0.70 -21.99
C GLN A 235 10.41 0.24 -21.38
N GLY A 236 10.67 -1.08 -21.34
CA GLY A 236 11.85 -1.64 -20.67
C GLY A 236 11.82 -1.44 -19.15
N ASN A 237 10.62 -1.33 -18.56
CA ASN A 237 10.47 -1.17 -17.12
C ASN A 237 10.93 -2.45 -16.41
N LYS A 238 11.62 -2.26 -15.28
CA LYS A 238 11.97 -3.34 -14.36
C LYS A 238 11.00 -3.36 -13.19
N VAL A 239 10.86 -4.53 -12.59
CA VAL A 239 10.02 -4.76 -11.42
C VAL A 239 10.85 -5.42 -10.34
N LYS A 240 10.72 -4.96 -9.09
CA LYS A 240 11.39 -5.62 -7.97
C LYS A 240 10.74 -6.97 -7.69
N VAL A 241 11.55 -7.99 -7.42
CA VAL A 241 11.11 -9.37 -7.18
C VAL A 241 11.79 -9.98 -5.97
N ILE A 242 11.07 -10.88 -5.28
CA ILE A 242 11.59 -11.77 -4.24
C ILE A 242 11.60 -13.19 -4.79
N GLN A 243 12.71 -13.90 -4.67
CA GLN A 243 12.85 -15.29 -5.06
C GLN A 243 13.10 -16.18 -3.84
N TYR A 244 12.30 -17.24 -3.73
CA TYR A 244 12.47 -18.34 -2.79
C TYR A 244 13.13 -19.50 -3.54
N ASP A 245 14.38 -19.78 -3.22
CA ASP A 245 15.21 -20.78 -3.90
C ASP A 245 15.39 -22.04 -3.03
N TYR A 246 14.88 -23.16 -3.53
CA TYR A 246 14.84 -24.45 -2.84
C TYR A 246 15.91 -25.42 -3.34
N SER A 247 17.02 -24.93 -3.91
CA SER A 247 18.14 -25.79 -4.31
C SER A 247 18.67 -26.60 -3.11
N GLY A 248 18.34 -27.89 -3.01
CA GLY A 248 18.69 -28.65 -1.79
C GLY A 248 18.18 -30.09 -1.63
N LYS A 249 17.43 -30.61 -2.62
CA LYS A 249 16.60 -31.84 -2.53
C LYS A 249 15.38 -31.63 -1.61
N ASN A 250 14.24 -32.20 -2.01
CA ASN A 250 12.89 -32.09 -1.38
C ASN A 250 11.90 -31.11 -2.05
N GLY A 251 12.17 -30.58 -3.24
CA GLY A 251 11.21 -29.72 -3.94
C GLY A 251 10.81 -28.49 -3.12
N PHE A 252 9.53 -28.07 -3.20
CA PHE A 252 9.01 -26.91 -2.47
C PHE A 252 8.81 -27.11 -0.94
N SER A 253 9.25 -28.24 -0.38
CA SER A 253 9.06 -28.57 1.04
C SER A 253 10.25 -28.21 1.95
N GLY A 254 11.39 -27.79 1.37
CA GLY A 254 12.57 -27.36 2.13
C GLY A 254 12.48 -25.93 2.71
N THR A 255 13.51 -25.48 3.40
CA THR A 255 13.68 -24.05 3.72
C THR A 255 14.37 -23.35 2.54
N PRO A 256 13.76 -22.33 1.93
CA PRO A 256 14.36 -21.65 0.78
C PRO A 256 15.40 -20.62 1.22
N ILE A 257 16.43 -20.43 0.39
CA ILE A 257 17.25 -19.21 0.44
C ILE A 257 16.43 -18.09 -0.22
N VAL A 258 16.25 -16.97 0.48
CA VAL A 258 15.43 -15.85 -0.03
C VAL A 258 16.32 -14.74 -0.58
N LYS A 259 16.02 -14.30 -1.80
CA LYS A 259 16.80 -13.31 -2.56
C LYS A 259 15.92 -12.23 -3.15
N THR A 260 16.47 -11.04 -3.41
CA THR A 260 15.81 -9.94 -4.13
C THR A 260 16.61 -9.47 -5.33
N ALA A 261 15.92 -8.95 -6.34
CA ALA A 261 16.51 -8.31 -7.52
C ALA A 261 15.48 -7.43 -8.27
N ASN A 262 15.95 -6.67 -9.26
CA ASN A 262 15.10 -6.01 -10.24
C ASN A 262 15.05 -6.86 -11.52
N ALA A 263 13.89 -7.46 -11.81
CA ALA A 263 13.67 -8.30 -12.98
C ALA A 263 13.19 -7.47 -14.17
N SER A 264 13.63 -7.85 -15.38
CA SER A 264 13.04 -7.35 -16.62
C SER A 264 11.75 -8.11 -16.91
N VAL A 265 10.91 -7.57 -17.80
CA VAL A 265 9.68 -8.23 -18.28
C VAL A 265 9.88 -8.72 -19.71
N LYS A 266 9.31 -9.89 -20.03
CA LYS A 266 9.33 -10.51 -21.37
C LYS A 266 7.95 -11.06 -21.75
N LEU A 267 7.81 -11.49 -23.00
CA LEU A 267 6.69 -12.34 -23.41
C LEU A 267 6.72 -13.67 -22.66
N GLY A 268 5.54 -14.11 -22.27
CA GLY A 268 5.29 -15.36 -21.57
C GLY A 268 5.92 -16.55 -22.27
N GLU A 269 6.42 -17.49 -21.48
CA GLU A 269 6.87 -18.79 -21.98
C GLU A 269 6.21 -19.87 -21.14
N ASP A 270 5.48 -20.76 -21.80
CA ASP A 270 4.85 -21.91 -21.19
C ASP A 270 5.73 -23.18 -21.34
N SER A 271 5.52 -24.16 -20.45
CA SER A 271 6.20 -25.46 -20.47
C SER A 271 6.08 -26.14 -21.84
N GLY A 272 7.11 -26.01 -22.68
CA GLY A 272 7.07 -26.38 -24.10
C GLY A 272 7.82 -25.42 -25.02
N GLY A 273 8.19 -24.23 -24.51
CA GLY A 273 9.03 -23.25 -25.23
C GLY A 273 8.29 -22.37 -26.23
N SER A 274 6.95 -22.44 -26.27
CA SER A 274 6.15 -21.49 -27.03
C SER A 274 6.12 -20.15 -26.30
N GLN A 275 6.31 -19.07 -27.05
CA GLN A 275 6.02 -17.72 -26.55
C GLN A 275 4.52 -17.47 -26.63
N ASP A 276 3.99 -16.76 -25.63
CA ASP A 276 2.57 -16.47 -25.49
C ASP A 276 2.34 -14.97 -25.28
N ASP A 277 1.14 -14.51 -25.67
CA ASP A 277 0.70 -13.10 -25.63
C ASP A 277 0.32 -12.64 -24.22
N TYR A 278 1.27 -12.72 -23.29
CA TYR A 278 1.16 -12.15 -21.95
C TYR A 278 2.53 -11.72 -21.40
N ALA A 279 2.54 -10.87 -20.38
CA ALA A 279 3.76 -10.40 -19.74
C ALA A 279 4.23 -11.37 -18.65
N ALA A 280 5.54 -11.67 -18.62
CA ALA A 280 6.16 -12.57 -17.66
C ALA A 280 7.52 -12.07 -17.17
N LEU A 281 7.95 -12.57 -16.02
CA LEU A 281 9.25 -12.22 -15.44
C LEU A 281 10.39 -12.87 -16.24
N LYS A 282 11.34 -12.04 -16.68
CA LYS A 282 12.63 -12.48 -17.23
C LYS A 282 13.64 -12.50 -16.10
N LEU A 283 14.06 -13.71 -15.69
CA LEU A 283 14.99 -13.90 -14.58
C LEU A 283 16.41 -14.26 -15.04
N ASP A 284 16.57 -14.72 -16.28
CA ASP A 284 17.84 -15.25 -16.80
C ASP A 284 18.89 -14.15 -17.06
N ASP A 285 18.48 -12.87 -17.07
CA ASP A 285 19.35 -11.70 -17.22
C ASP A 285 19.81 -11.12 -15.87
N ILE A 286 19.30 -11.63 -14.75
CA ILE A 286 19.62 -11.14 -13.41
C ILE A 286 20.92 -11.79 -12.93
N LYS A 287 21.96 -10.97 -12.72
CA LYS A 287 23.25 -11.41 -12.17
C LYS A 287 23.46 -10.98 -10.71
N ASP A 288 22.72 -9.96 -10.26
CA ASP A 288 22.96 -9.29 -8.98
C ASP A 288 21.84 -9.62 -7.97
N TRP A 289 21.71 -10.89 -7.61
CA TRP A 289 20.77 -11.31 -6.55
C TRP A 289 21.33 -10.95 -5.17
N GLU A 290 20.55 -10.20 -4.37
CA GLU A 290 20.87 -9.89 -2.98
C GLU A 290 20.18 -10.89 -2.04
N VAL A 291 20.91 -11.53 -1.14
CA VAL A 291 20.35 -12.48 -0.17
C VAL A 291 19.71 -11.73 0.99
N ILE A 292 18.43 -11.99 1.24
CA ILE A 292 17.65 -11.36 2.32
C ILE A 292 17.63 -12.26 3.56
N SER A 293 17.51 -13.58 3.39
CA SER A 293 17.45 -14.53 4.50
C SER A 293 17.85 -15.96 4.08
N LYS A 294 18.15 -16.80 5.08
CA LYS A 294 18.43 -18.23 4.96
C LYS A 294 17.55 -19.03 5.91
#